data_AF-A0A7C4ENI2-F1
#
_entry.id   AF-A0A7C4ENI2-F1
#
_cell.length_a   1.000
_cell.length_b   1.000
_cell.length_c   1.000
_cell.angle_alpha   90.00
_cell.angle_beta   90.00
_cell.angle_gamma   90.00
#
_symmetry.space_group_name_H-M   'P 1'
#
loop_
_entity.id
_entity.type
_entity.pdbx_description
1 polymer ?
#
loop_
_entity_poly.entity_id
_entity_poly.type
_entity_poly.pdbx_seq_one_letter_code
_entity_poly.pdbx_strand_id
1 'polypeptide(L)'
;MEQTTTSVIKSEPKEVFAHLFGIITLLASTGSLFGLLSALITLQFSPANTYPDMESNLNYGIRTAISFLVVSFGLYIWIMRLIGSWEKADPERTRIRIRKWMVYLTIFLAGAALAGDSIAVLNSFLQGDFTTAFLLKALSLAVIAGLVFSWYRAYAAEVRPRWAATVGWAGIGLVSLSLIVGFIVAGSPLKQREIATDLRRVNDLLSIQNAVIRYWQSKNQIPASLADLYSAGNSQLFGNEPMDPVRNSPYEYKVNGPLSFELCATFSRPAKAYTTVNPYDRSGAIGRHGAGYQCFPLTIDPQLYKPDYGGRVIP
;
A
#
# COMPACT_ATOMS: atom_id res chain seq x y z
N MET A 1 -29.36 -30.76 53.56
CA MET A 1 -29.24 -30.67 52.09
C MET A 1 -29.40 -29.21 51.71
N GLU A 2 -28.29 -28.49 51.64
CA GLU A 2 -28.27 -27.07 51.29
C GLU A 2 -28.23 -26.99 49.76
N GLN A 3 -29.34 -26.57 49.14
CA GLN A 3 -29.41 -26.34 47.70
C GLN A 3 -28.58 -25.10 47.39
N THR A 4 -27.33 -25.31 46.96
CA THR A 4 -26.52 -24.26 46.34
C THR A 4 -27.17 -23.92 45.00
N THR A 5 -28.04 -22.91 45.02
CA THR A 5 -28.60 -22.30 43.82
C THR A 5 -27.44 -21.66 43.05
N THR A 6 -26.91 -22.38 42.05
CA THR A 6 -26.00 -21.80 41.07
C THR A 6 -26.75 -20.69 40.34
N SER A 7 -26.56 -19.45 40.78
CA SER A 7 -27.13 -18.29 40.12
C SER A 7 -26.54 -18.25 38.71
N VAL A 8 -27.40 -18.40 37.71
CA VAL A 8 -26.99 -18.24 36.31
C VAL A 8 -26.75 -16.75 36.10
N ILE A 9 -25.47 -16.32 36.19
CA ILE A 9 -25.10 -14.93 35.91
C ILE A 9 -25.55 -14.59 34.48
N LYS A 10 -26.49 -13.66 34.39
CA LYS A 10 -27.10 -13.23 33.13
C LYS A 10 -26.10 -12.32 32.41
N SER A 11 -25.78 -12.65 31.16
CA SER A 11 -24.86 -11.87 30.33
C SER A 11 -25.42 -10.47 30.09
N GLU A 12 -24.61 -9.43 30.38
CA GLU A 12 -24.97 -8.05 30.06
C GLU A 12 -24.72 -7.79 28.55
N PRO A 13 -25.54 -6.97 27.85
CA PRO A 13 -25.33 -6.68 26.43
C PRO A 13 -23.92 -6.20 26.09
N LYS A 14 -23.31 -5.39 26.95
CA LYS A 14 -21.94 -4.88 26.77
C LYS A 14 -20.88 -5.99 26.66
N GLU A 15 -21.07 -7.11 27.35
CA GLU A 15 -20.13 -8.24 27.33
C GLU A 15 -20.23 -9.01 26.01
N VAL A 16 -21.46 -9.18 25.51
CA VAL A 16 -21.72 -9.79 24.21
C VAL A 16 -21.07 -8.97 23.10
N PHE A 17 -21.31 -7.64 23.09
CA PHE A 17 -20.71 -6.75 22.10
C PHE A 17 -19.19 -6.67 22.22
N ALA A 18 -18.62 -6.69 23.42
CA ALA A 18 -17.17 -6.69 23.62
C ALA A 18 -16.52 -7.97 23.06
N HIS A 19 -17.09 -9.15 23.31
CA HIS A 19 -16.57 -10.40 22.76
C HIS A 19 -16.74 -10.47 21.24
N LEU A 20 -17.89 -10.05 20.71
CA LEU A 20 -18.13 -9.99 19.28
C LEU A 20 -17.14 -9.05 18.59
N PHE A 21 -16.92 -7.86 19.16
CA PHE A 21 -15.93 -6.90 18.69
C PHE A 21 -14.51 -7.48 18.75
N GLY A 22 -14.19 -8.23 19.80
CA GLY A 22 -12.94 -9.00 19.91
C GLY A 22 -12.75 -10.00 18.77
N ILE A 23 -13.79 -10.76 18.40
CA ILE A 23 -13.74 -11.69 17.27
C ILE A 23 -13.57 -10.94 15.95
N ILE A 24 -14.33 -9.87 15.72
CA ILE A 24 -14.26 -9.09 14.48
C ILE A 24 -12.87 -8.47 14.30
N THR A 25 -12.33 -7.84 15.34
CA THR A 25 -11.00 -7.24 15.32
C THR A 25 -9.89 -8.29 15.17
N LEU A 26 -10.05 -9.46 15.79
CA LEU A 26 -9.17 -10.61 15.57
C LEU A 26 -9.18 -11.06 14.11
N LEU A 27 -10.36 -11.34 13.53
CA LEU A 27 -10.49 -11.79 12.15
C LEU A 27 -9.94 -10.77 11.16
N ALA A 28 -10.21 -9.49 11.38
CA ALA A 28 -9.64 -8.40 10.59
C ALA A 28 -8.10 -8.36 10.70
N SER A 29 -7.55 -8.53 11.90
CA SER A 29 -6.09 -8.55 12.11
C SER A 29 -5.43 -9.76 11.47
N THR A 30 -6.00 -10.97 11.60
CA THR A 30 -5.45 -12.19 11.02
C THR A 30 -5.55 -12.17 9.50
N GLY A 31 -6.66 -11.68 8.95
CA GLY A 31 -6.85 -11.52 7.50
C GLY A 31 -5.87 -10.51 6.92
N SER A 32 -5.66 -9.37 7.60
CA SER A 32 -4.70 -8.34 7.16
C SER A 32 -3.26 -8.83 7.25
N LEU A 33 -2.91 -9.57 8.31
CA LEU A 33 -1.59 -10.19 8.45
C LEU A 33 -1.33 -11.21 7.34
N PHE A 34 -2.30 -12.10 7.06
CA PHE A 34 -2.20 -13.06 5.97
C PHE A 34 -2.08 -12.37 4.60
N GLY A 35 -2.88 -11.33 4.36
CA GLY A 35 -2.79 -10.52 3.14
C GLY A 35 -1.43 -9.86 2.96
N LEU A 36 -0.87 -9.30 4.04
CA LEU A 36 0.46 -8.70 4.06
C LEU A 36 1.55 -9.74 3.73
N LEU A 37 1.58 -10.88 4.41
CA LEU A 37 2.54 -11.96 4.15
C LEU A 37 2.40 -12.48 2.72
N SER A 38 1.17 -12.67 2.24
CA SER A 38 0.92 -13.12 0.86
C SER A 38 1.41 -12.12 -0.18
N ALA A 39 1.26 -10.82 0.06
CA ALA A 39 1.78 -9.78 -0.82
C ALA A 39 3.32 -9.77 -0.83
N LEU A 40 3.96 -9.87 0.34
CA LEU A 40 5.42 -9.95 0.47
C LEU A 40 6.00 -11.19 -0.22
N ILE A 41 5.37 -12.35 -0.04
CA ILE A 41 5.75 -13.59 -0.74
C ILE A 41 5.58 -13.39 -2.25
N THR A 42 4.46 -12.83 -2.71
CA THR A 42 4.23 -12.61 -4.14
C THR A 42 5.30 -11.69 -4.75
N LEU A 43 5.73 -10.65 -4.03
CA LEU A 43 6.82 -9.78 -4.49
C LEU A 43 8.15 -10.49 -4.62
N GLN A 44 8.48 -11.41 -3.71
CA GLN A 44 9.75 -12.14 -3.74
C GLN A 44 9.83 -13.14 -4.91
N PHE A 45 8.69 -13.71 -5.31
CA PHE A 45 8.60 -14.74 -6.35
C PHE A 45 8.09 -14.21 -7.70
N SER A 46 7.61 -12.97 -7.76
CA SER A 46 7.28 -12.32 -9.04
C SER A 46 8.56 -12.06 -9.83
N PRO A 47 8.62 -12.40 -11.13
CA PRO A 47 9.74 -12.01 -11.96
C PRO A 47 9.88 -10.49 -11.94
N ALA A 48 11.11 -10.00 -11.76
CA ALA A 48 11.38 -8.58 -11.95
C ALA A 48 10.90 -8.20 -13.37
N ASN A 49 10.08 -7.14 -13.46
CA ASN A 49 9.79 -6.40 -14.69
C ASN A 49 8.63 -6.86 -15.59
N THR A 50 7.69 -7.73 -15.15
CA THR A 50 6.64 -8.17 -16.10
C THR A 50 5.50 -7.16 -16.27
N TYR A 51 5.07 -6.40 -15.24
CA TYR A 51 4.02 -5.37 -15.39
C TYR A 51 4.11 -4.24 -14.33
N PRO A 52 4.29 -2.95 -14.72
CA PRO A 52 4.33 -1.80 -13.81
C PRO A 52 3.08 -1.65 -12.94
N ASP A 53 1.91 -1.97 -13.52
CA ASP A 53 0.62 -1.90 -12.83
C ASP A 53 0.49 -2.97 -11.74
N MET A 54 1.25 -4.07 -11.83
CA MET A 54 1.24 -5.09 -10.80
C MET A 54 1.99 -4.64 -9.55
N GLU A 55 3.12 -3.93 -9.72
CA GLU A 55 3.90 -3.41 -8.58
C GLU A 55 3.13 -2.32 -7.82
N SER A 56 2.44 -1.42 -8.54
CA SER A 56 1.62 -0.37 -7.91
C SER A 56 0.44 -0.96 -7.13
N ASN A 57 -0.26 -1.93 -7.70
CA ASN A 57 -1.36 -2.64 -7.04
C ASN A 57 -0.90 -3.43 -5.81
N LEU A 58 0.25 -4.11 -5.89
CA LEU A 58 0.84 -4.83 -4.75
C LEU A 58 1.25 -3.86 -3.64
N ASN A 59 1.88 -2.72 -3.99
CA ASN A 59 2.24 -1.69 -3.01
C ASN A 59 1.01 -1.07 -2.34
N TYR A 60 -0.07 -0.84 -3.08
CA TYR A 60 -1.36 -0.41 -2.51
C TYR A 60 -1.92 -1.48 -1.56
N GLY A 61 -1.90 -2.75 -1.96
CA GLY A 61 -2.34 -3.87 -1.12
C GLY A 61 -1.55 -3.96 0.19
N ILE A 62 -0.22 -3.81 0.14
CA ILE A 62 0.63 -3.81 1.33
C ILE A 62 0.28 -2.65 2.27
N ARG A 63 0.10 -1.43 1.76
CA ARG A 63 -0.27 -0.25 2.58
C ARG A 63 -1.62 -0.42 3.25
N THR A 64 -2.59 -0.96 2.50
CA THR A 64 -3.93 -1.24 3.02
C THR A 64 -3.86 -2.31 4.10
N ALA A 65 -3.14 -3.41 3.86
CA ALA A 65 -2.94 -4.47 4.86
C ALA A 65 -2.26 -3.97 6.13
N ILE A 66 -1.21 -3.14 6.02
CA ILE A 66 -0.55 -2.49 7.17
C ILE A 66 -1.54 -1.63 7.95
N SER A 67 -2.32 -0.79 7.26
CA SER A 67 -3.29 0.12 7.89
C SER A 67 -4.35 -0.64 8.69
N PHE A 68 -4.96 -1.65 8.06
CA PHE A 68 -5.93 -2.50 8.74
C PHE A 68 -5.29 -3.28 9.88
N LEU A 69 -4.09 -3.84 9.71
CA LEU A 69 -3.40 -4.63 10.72
C LEU A 69 -3.09 -3.80 11.97
N VAL A 70 -2.52 -2.60 11.81
CA VAL A 70 -2.18 -1.71 12.95
C VAL A 70 -3.43 -1.36 13.75
N VAL A 71 -4.51 -0.95 13.08
CA VAL A 71 -5.75 -0.52 13.74
C VAL A 71 -6.46 -1.71 14.38
N SER A 72 -6.72 -2.78 13.62
CA SER A 72 -7.47 -3.94 14.12
C SER A 72 -6.73 -4.69 15.21
N PHE A 73 -5.40 -4.86 15.12
CA PHE A 73 -4.61 -5.50 16.15
C PHE A 73 -4.53 -4.65 17.43
N GLY A 74 -4.38 -3.33 17.29
CA GLY A 74 -4.44 -2.40 18.43
C GLY A 74 -5.78 -2.47 19.16
N LEU A 75 -6.88 -2.47 18.40
CA LEU A 75 -8.23 -2.62 18.95
C LEU A 75 -8.45 -3.99 19.61
N TYR A 76 -7.94 -5.07 19.01
CA TYR A 76 -7.99 -6.42 19.58
C TYR A 76 -7.29 -6.48 20.95
N ILE A 77 -6.06 -5.96 21.04
CA ILE A 77 -5.33 -5.92 22.31
C ILE A 77 -6.09 -5.07 23.34
N TRP A 78 -6.61 -3.91 22.92
CA TRP A 78 -7.37 -3.02 23.79
C TRP A 78 -8.62 -3.71 24.36
N ILE A 79 -9.45 -4.31 23.51
CA ILE A 79 -10.68 -4.97 23.98
C ILE A 79 -10.38 -6.20 24.83
N MET A 80 -9.34 -6.97 24.51
CA MET A 80 -8.93 -8.12 25.33
C MET A 80 -8.40 -7.67 26.70
N ARG A 81 -7.73 -6.52 26.80
CA ARG A 81 -7.34 -5.93 28.08
C ARG A 81 -8.54 -5.44 28.88
N LEU A 82 -9.53 -4.84 28.23
CA LEU A 82 -10.79 -4.43 28.88
C LEU A 82 -11.53 -5.64 29.44
N ILE A 83 -11.75 -6.68 28.64
CA ILE A 83 -12.40 -7.92 29.08
C ILE A 83 -11.63 -8.55 30.25
N GLY A 84 -10.29 -8.66 30.12
CA GLY A 84 -9.45 -9.20 31.18
C GLY A 84 -9.46 -8.36 32.47
N SER A 85 -9.73 -7.06 32.39
CA SER A 85 -9.90 -6.21 33.57
C SER A 85 -11.21 -6.52 34.31
N TRP A 86 -12.29 -6.77 33.58
CA TRP A 86 -13.58 -7.14 34.16
C TRP A 86 -13.55 -8.54 34.78
N GLU A 87 -12.87 -9.50 34.13
CA GLU A 87 -12.68 -10.86 34.65
C GLU A 87 -11.85 -10.88 35.95
N LYS A 88 -10.90 -9.95 36.12
CA LYS A 88 -10.11 -9.83 37.37
C LYS A 88 -10.90 -9.21 38.50
N ALA A 89 -11.82 -8.29 38.20
CA ALA A 89 -12.65 -7.62 39.18
C ALA A 89 -13.74 -8.54 39.73
N ASP A 90 -14.26 -9.45 38.91
CA ASP A 90 -15.32 -10.39 39.26
C ASP A 90 -15.03 -11.78 38.65
N PRO A 91 -14.41 -12.70 39.43
CA PRO A 91 -14.03 -14.03 38.94
C PRO A 91 -15.20 -14.87 38.45
N GLU A 92 -16.43 -14.63 38.91
CA GLU A 92 -17.60 -15.40 38.47
C GLU A 92 -18.01 -15.05 37.03
N ARG A 93 -17.63 -13.87 36.52
CA ARG A 93 -17.85 -13.49 35.11
C ARG A 93 -17.09 -14.37 34.12
N THR A 94 -16.04 -15.06 34.54
CA THR A 94 -15.35 -16.04 33.68
C THR A 94 -16.21 -17.27 33.35
N ARG A 95 -17.26 -17.55 34.14
CA ARG A 95 -18.17 -18.68 33.95
C ARG A 95 -19.35 -18.36 33.02
N ILE A 96 -19.48 -17.13 32.54
CA ILE A 96 -20.59 -16.72 31.69
C ILE A 96 -20.60 -17.55 30.41
N ARG A 97 -21.79 -18.09 30.08
CA ARG A 97 -22.00 -19.00 28.94
C ARG A 97 -21.59 -18.38 27.60
N ILE A 98 -21.73 -17.06 27.46
CA ILE A 98 -21.38 -16.31 26.25
C ILE A 98 -19.89 -16.34 25.95
N ARG A 99 -19.02 -16.20 26.97
CA ARG A 99 -17.57 -16.26 26.82
C ARG A 99 -17.15 -17.60 26.23
N LYS A 100 -17.68 -18.70 26.78
CA LYS A 100 -17.42 -20.05 26.28
C LYS A 100 -17.83 -20.17 24.82
N TRP A 101 -19.06 -19.78 24.47
CA TRP A 101 -19.54 -19.81 23.08
C TRP A 101 -18.64 -19.01 22.12
N MET A 102 -18.27 -17.79 22.48
CA MET A 102 -17.43 -16.92 21.64
C MET A 102 -16.00 -17.46 21.47
N VAL A 103 -15.42 -18.04 22.52
CA VAL A 103 -14.11 -18.69 22.47
C VAL A 103 -14.15 -19.94 21.60
N TYR A 104 -15.16 -20.81 21.79
CA TYR A 104 -15.32 -22.01 20.95
C TYR A 104 -15.65 -21.67 19.50
N LEU A 105 -16.39 -20.59 19.24
CA LEU A 105 -16.62 -20.08 17.89
C LEU A 105 -15.30 -19.67 17.23
N THR A 106 -14.42 -18.97 17.95
CA THR A 106 -13.10 -18.58 17.43
C THR A 106 -12.22 -19.78 17.10
N ILE A 107 -12.21 -20.79 18.00
CA ILE A 107 -11.49 -22.05 17.79
C ILE A 107 -12.04 -22.79 16.56
N PHE A 108 -13.37 -22.83 16.40
CA PHE A 108 -14.04 -23.42 15.25
C PHE A 108 -13.65 -22.72 13.95
N LEU A 109 -13.68 -21.38 13.91
CA LEU A 109 -13.27 -20.59 12.75
C LEU A 109 -11.80 -20.83 12.38
N ALA A 110 -10.91 -20.90 13.36
CA ALA A 110 -9.50 -21.21 13.12
C ALA A 110 -9.32 -22.64 12.55
N GLY A 111 -10.04 -23.63 13.10
CA GLY A 111 -10.04 -25.00 12.58
C GLY A 111 -10.59 -25.09 11.15
N ALA A 112 -11.68 -24.37 10.85
CA ALA A 112 -12.24 -24.29 9.51
C ALA A 112 -11.27 -23.65 8.52
N ALA A 113 -10.53 -22.61 8.92
CA ALA A 113 -9.49 -22.00 8.09
C ALA A 113 -8.36 -22.98 7.78
N LEU A 114 -7.89 -23.77 8.78
CA LEU A 114 -6.87 -24.81 8.57
C LEU A 114 -7.35 -25.92 7.63
N ALA A 115 -8.60 -26.35 7.78
CA ALA A 115 -9.20 -27.34 6.88
C ALA A 115 -9.30 -26.82 5.44
N GLY A 116 -9.76 -25.58 5.26
CA GLY A 116 -9.84 -24.92 3.97
C GLY A 116 -8.45 -24.75 3.30
N ASP A 117 -7.45 -24.36 4.08
CA ASP A 117 -6.06 -24.23 3.62
C ASP A 117 -5.49 -25.58 3.16
N SER A 118 -5.74 -26.64 3.94
CA SER A 118 -5.32 -28.01 3.58
C SER A 118 -5.96 -28.49 2.28
N ILE A 119 -7.25 -28.19 2.07
CA ILE A 119 -7.96 -28.49 0.82
C ILE A 119 -7.35 -27.72 -0.35
N ALA A 120 -7.06 -26.42 -0.17
CA ALA A 120 -6.43 -25.60 -1.21
C ALA A 120 -5.05 -26.15 -1.60
N VAL A 121 -4.25 -26.59 -0.62
CA VAL A 121 -2.95 -27.21 -0.85
C VAL A 121 -3.07 -28.49 -1.64
N LEU A 122 -4.00 -29.37 -1.27
CA LEU A 122 -4.23 -30.62 -1.98
C LEU A 122 -4.67 -30.35 -3.42
N ASN A 123 -5.58 -29.41 -3.64
CA ASN A 123 -6.05 -29.06 -4.98
C ASN A 123 -4.93 -28.51 -5.87
N SER A 124 -4.08 -27.62 -5.34
CA SER A 124 -2.91 -27.10 -6.08
C SER A 124 -1.90 -28.21 -6.41
N PHE A 125 -1.68 -29.13 -5.48
CA PHE A 125 -0.83 -30.31 -5.72
C PHE A 125 -1.40 -31.22 -6.82
N LEU A 126 -2.70 -31.52 -6.78
CA LEU A 126 -3.37 -32.36 -7.77
C LEU A 126 -3.44 -31.73 -9.16
N GLN A 127 -3.47 -30.40 -9.25
CA GLN A 127 -3.47 -29.66 -10.52
C GLN A 127 -2.06 -29.54 -11.14
N GLY A 128 -1.01 -29.88 -10.39
CA GLY A 128 0.38 -29.68 -10.83
C GLY A 128 0.89 -28.24 -10.70
N ASP A 129 0.07 -27.32 -10.18
CA ASP A 129 0.38 -25.89 -10.01
C ASP A 129 1.06 -25.59 -8.66
N PHE A 130 1.78 -26.57 -8.11
CA PHE A 130 2.39 -26.46 -6.80
C PHE A 130 3.65 -25.58 -6.84
N THR A 131 3.47 -24.28 -6.62
CA THR A 131 4.58 -23.30 -6.58
C THR A 131 5.11 -23.10 -5.16
N THR A 132 6.40 -22.80 -5.02
CA THR A 132 7.01 -22.43 -3.72
C THR A 132 6.30 -21.24 -3.08
N ALA A 133 5.89 -20.25 -3.89
CA ALA A 133 5.14 -19.09 -3.42
C ALA A 133 3.77 -19.48 -2.84
N PHE A 134 3.06 -20.42 -3.48
CA PHE A 134 1.80 -20.94 -2.98
C PHE A 134 1.99 -21.69 -1.65
N LEU A 135 3.00 -22.57 -1.56
CA LEU A 135 3.29 -23.30 -0.33
C LEU A 135 3.61 -22.37 0.85
N LEU A 136 4.40 -21.32 0.61
CA LEU A 136 4.72 -20.34 1.65
C LEU A 136 3.47 -19.55 2.10
N LYS A 137 2.55 -19.24 1.19
CA LYS A 137 1.27 -18.60 1.53
C LYS A 137 0.42 -19.53 2.41
N ALA A 138 0.26 -20.78 2.01
CA ALA A 138 -0.47 -21.77 2.81
C ALA A 138 0.15 -21.93 4.21
N LEU A 139 1.48 -22.11 4.28
CA LEU A 139 2.19 -22.19 5.57
C LEU A 139 1.97 -20.93 6.43
N SER A 140 1.94 -19.75 5.81
CA SER A 140 1.65 -18.50 6.52
C SER A 140 0.26 -18.52 7.17
N LEU A 141 -0.76 -18.95 6.43
CA LEU A 141 -2.12 -19.09 6.95
C LEU A 141 -2.18 -20.13 8.07
N ALA A 142 -1.53 -21.27 7.88
CA ALA A 142 -1.46 -22.35 8.86
C ALA A 142 -0.81 -21.90 10.18
N VAL A 143 0.29 -21.14 10.11
CA VAL A 143 0.95 -20.57 11.30
C VAL A 143 0.04 -19.58 12.02
N ILE A 144 -0.62 -18.66 11.28
CA ILE A 144 -1.53 -17.67 11.88
C ILE A 144 -2.71 -18.38 12.56
N ALA A 145 -3.40 -19.27 11.85
CA ALA A 145 -4.54 -20.00 12.39
C ALA A 145 -4.14 -20.91 13.55
N GLY A 146 -2.97 -21.55 13.48
CA GLY A 146 -2.41 -22.38 14.56
C GLY A 146 -2.09 -21.59 15.83
N LEU A 147 -1.54 -20.37 15.70
CA LEU A 147 -1.29 -19.47 16.83
C LEU A 147 -2.62 -19.02 17.47
N VAL A 148 -3.60 -18.64 16.67
CA VAL A 148 -4.94 -18.25 17.16
C VAL A 148 -5.62 -19.41 17.87
N PHE A 149 -5.65 -20.59 17.24
CA PHE A 149 -6.20 -21.81 17.81
C PHE A 149 -5.54 -22.14 19.16
N SER A 150 -4.21 -22.11 19.22
CA SER A 150 -3.44 -22.39 20.43
C SER A 150 -3.70 -21.37 21.54
N TRP A 151 -3.70 -20.06 21.20
CA TRP A 151 -3.99 -18.99 22.15
C TRP A 151 -5.39 -19.12 22.75
N TYR A 152 -6.41 -19.33 21.92
CA TYR A 152 -7.79 -19.45 22.40
C TYR A 152 -8.03 -20.77 23.15
N ARG A 153 -7.34 -21.86 22.81
CA ARG A 153 -7.37 -23.09 23.60
C ARG A 153 -6.75 -22.87 25.00
N ALA A 154 -5.62 -22.17 25.09
CA ALA A 154 -5.04 -21.78 26.38
C ALA A 154 -5.94 -20.81 27.15
N TYR A 155 -6.66 -19.93 26.45
CA TYR A 155 -7.62 -19.01 27.05
C TYR A 155 -8.88 -19.73 27.59
N ALA A 156 -9.26 -20.84 26.96
CA ALA A 156 -10.37 -21.69 27.38
C ALA A 156 -10.01 -22.62 28.56
N ALA A 157 -8.73 -22.93 28.76
CA ALA A 157 -8.26 -23.83 29.79
C ALA A 157 -8.51 -23.27 31.21
N GLU A 158 -8.92 -24.14 32.13
CA GLU A 158 -9.19 -23.78 33.54
C GLU A 158 -7.92 -23.29 34.24
N VAL A 159 -6.80 -23.96 33.99
CA VAL A 159 -5.47 -23.54 34.43
C VAL A 159 -4.70 -23.07 33.21
N ARG A 160 -4.28 -21.80 33.21
CA ARG A 160 -3.50 -21.25 32.10
C ARG A 160 -2.15 -21.97 31.99
N PRO A 161 -1.86 -22.62 30.83
CA PRO A 161 -0.61 -23.32 30.67
C PRO A 161 0.56 -22.34 30.51
N ARG A 162 1.77 -22.75 30.92
CA ARG A 162 2.98 -21.91 30.83
C ARG A 162 3.31 -21.49 29.39
N TRP A 163 2.99 -22.34 28.41
CA TRP A 163 3.17 -22.05 26.98
C TRP A 163 2.20 -20.98 26.43
N ALA A 164 1.14 -20.61 27.17
CA ALA A 164 0.21 -19.58 26.71
C ALA A 164 0.95 -18.25 26.47
N ALA A 165 1.86 -17.89 27.37
CA ALA A 165 2.66 -16.68 27.25
C ALA A 165 3.55 -16.70 26.01
N THR A 166 4.20 -17.84 25.72
CA THR A 166 5.08 -17.96 24.55
C THR A 166 4.30 -17.84 23.24
N VAL A 167 3.08 -18.41 23.17
CA VAL A 167 2.20 -18.25 21.99
C VAL A 167 1.76 -16.79 21.81
N GLY A 168 1.40 -16.10 22.90
CA GLY A 168 1.06 -14.68 22.86
C GLY A 168 2.22 -13.81 22.35
N TRP A 169 3.43 -14.02 22.89
CA TRP A 169 4.63 -13.30 22.45
C TRP A 169 5.02 -13.64 21.00
N ALA A 170 4.87 -14.90 20.59
CA ALA A 170 5.09 -15.31 19.19
C ALA A 170 4.13 -14.59 18.23
N GLY A 171 2.85 -14.47 18.59
CA GLY A 171 1.87 -13.72 17.80
C GLY A 171 2.21 -12.23 17.68
N ILE A 172 2.58 -11.57 18.79
CA ILE A 172 3.01 -10.16 18.79
C ILE A 172 4.29 -9.99 17.96
N GLY A 173 5.26 -10.89 18.11
CA GLY A 173 6.50 -10.90 17.34
C GLY A 173 6.25 -11.05 15.84
N LEU A 174 5.37 -11.97 15.44
CA LEU A 174 5.01 -12.18 14.04
C LEU A 174 4.36 -10.93 13.42
N VAL A 175 3.40 -10.32 14.12
CA VAL A 175 2.75 -9.07 13.66
C VAL A 175 3.78 -7.94 13.53
N SER A 176 4.63 -7.75 14.56
CA SER A 176 5.63 -6.68 14.59
C SER A 176 6.66 -6.85 13.48
N LEU A 177 7.18 -8.06 13.28
CA LEU A 177 8.13 -8.37 12.21
C LEU A 177 7.51 -8.14 10.83
N SER A 178 6.27 -8.59 10.64
CA SER A 178 5.56 -8.42 9.36
C SER A 178 5.34 -6.93 9.04
N LEU A 179 5.00 -6.12 10.05
CA LEU A 179 4.87 -4.67 9.89
C LEU A 179 6.22 -4.02 9.53
N ILE A 180 7.31 -4.37 10.22
CA ILE A 180 8.65 -3.84 9.94
C ILE A 180 9.05 -4.15 8.50
N VAL A 181 8.92 -5.41 8.07
CA VAL A 181 9.23 -5.82 6.69
C VAL A 181 8.31 -5.12 5.69
N GLY A 182 7.01 -5.04 6.01
CA GLY A 182 6.02 -4.34 5.18
C GLY A 182 6.37 -2.87 4.94
N PHE A 183 6.79 -2.14 5.98
CA PHE A 183 7.22 -0.74 5.87
C PHE A 183 8.51 -0.57 5.05
N ILE A 184 9.46 -1.50 5.19
CA ILE A 184 10.71 -1.50 4.39
C ILE A 184 10.37 -1.68 2.90
N VAL A 185 9.48 -2.62 2.57
CA VAL A 185 9.13 -2.96 1.17
C VAL A 185 8.22 -1.91 0.52
N ALA A 186 7.13 -1.51 1.18
CA ALA A 186 6.19 -0.51 0.64
C ALA A 186 6.82 0.88 0.46
N GLY A 187 7.96 1.11 1.13
CA GLY A 187 8.62 2.39 1.23
C GLY A 187 7.98 3.28 2.29
N SER A 188 8.81 4.11 2.94
CA SER A 188 8.35 5.08 3.91
C SER A 188 7.47 6.16 3.27
N PRO A 189 6.62 6.85 4.06
CA PRO A 189 5.86 8.01 3.57
C PRO A 189 6.73 9.08 2.89
N LEU A 190 7.96 9.28 3.39
CA LEU A 190 8.94 10.20 2.79
C LEU A 190 9.32 9.76 1.37
N LYS A 191 9.62 8.48 1.17
CA LYS A 191 9.92 7.92 -0.15
C LYS A 191 8.76 8.11 -1.13
N GLN A 192 7.52 7.96 -0.66
CA GLN A 192 6.34 8.16 -1.51
C GLN A 192 6.12 9.62 -1.88
N ARG A 193 6.39 10.55 -0.95
CA ARG A 193 6.35 11.98 -1.22
C ARG A 193 7.41 12.39 -2.24
N GLU A 194 8.63 11.86 -2.13
CA GLU A 194 9.71 12.07 -3.10
C GLU A 194 9.30 11.60 -4.50
N ILE A 195 8.75 10.39 -4.63
CA ILE A 195 8.27 9.85 -5.91
C ILE A 195 7.15 10.72 -6.49
N ALA A 196 6.15 11.10 -5.68
CA ALA A 196 5.05 11.96 -6.15
C ALA A 196 5.54 13.35 -6.59
N THR A 197 6.54 13.89 -5.91
CA THR A 197 7.17 15.16 -6.25
C THR A 197 7.93 15.07 -7.57
N ASP A 198 8.71 14.00 -7.76
CA ASP A 198 9.46 13.76 -8.99
C ASP A 198 8.52 13.51 -10.18
N LEU A 199 7.42 12.76 -10.00
CA LEU A 199 6.37 12.60 -11.02
C LEU A 199 5.71 13.94 -11.39
N ARG A 200 5.49 14.83 -10.41
CA ARG A 200 4.98 16.17 -10.68
C ARG A 200 5.96 16.98 -11.51
N ARG A 201 7.26 16.93 -11.19
CA ARG A 201 8.31 17.57 -12.00
C ARG A 201 8.34 17.05 -13.44
N VAL A 202 8.24 15.73 -13.63
CA VAL A 202 8.16 15.14 -14.99
C VAL A 202 6.95 15.71 -15.75
N ASN A 203 5.76 15.72 -15.13
CA ASN A 203 4.56 16.26 -15.76
C ASN A 203 4.67 17.76 -16.08
N ASP A 204 5.26 18.56 -15.18
CA ASP A 204 5.48 19.98 -15.39
C ASP A 204 6.43 20.23 -16.57
N LEU A 205 7.55 19.50 -16.64
CA LEU A 205 8.51 19.61 -17.75
C LEU A 205 7.88 19.21 -19.09
N LEU A 206 7.05 18.15 -19.11
CA LEU A 206 6.30 17.77 -20.32
C LEU A 206 5.26 18.82 -20.70
N SER A 207 4.62 19.46 -19.73
CA SER A 207 3.71 20.57 -19.98
C SER A 207 4.44 21.74 -20.65
N ILE A 208 5.61 22.12 -20.12
CA ILE A 208 6.46 23.18 -20.67
C ILE A 208 6.92 22.82 -22.09
N GLN A 209 7.40 21.60 -22.31
CA GLN A 209 7.79 21.12 -23.64
C GLN A 209 6.65 21.28 -24.65
N ASN A 210 5.44 20.85 -24.30
CA ASN A 210 4.27 20.98 -25.18
C ASN A 210 3.89 22.46 -25.42
N ALA A 211 4.02 23.31 -24.41
CA ALA A 211 3.78 24.74 -24.57
C ALA A 211 4.81 25.40 -25.50
N VAL A 212 6.09 25.05 -25.39
CA VAL A 212 7.15 25.50 -26.31
C VAL A 212 6.88 25.06 -27.75
N ILE A 213 6.46 23.80 -27.96
CA ILE A 213 6.09 23.29 -29.29
C ILE A 213 4.94 24.10 -29.87
N ARG A 214 3.86 24.33 -29.10
CA ARG A 214 2.71 25.13 -29.56
C ARG A 214 3.09 26.59 -29.85
N TYR A 215 3.95 27.18 -29.03
CA TYR A 215 4.47 28.53 -29.25
C TYR A 215 5.24 28.60 -30.58
N TRP A 216 6.12 27.63 -30.83
CA TRP A 216 6.82 27.53 -32.10
C TRP A 216 5.87 27.32 -33.29
N GLN A 217 4.84 26.48 -33.16
CA GLN A 217 3.87 26.27 -34.23
C GLN A 217 3.13 27.55 -34.62
N SER A 218 2.83 28.43 -33.65
CA SER A 218 2.09 29.68 -33.90
C SER A 218 2.96 30.84 -34.35
N LYS A 219 4.22 30.92 -33.89
CA LYS A 219 5.11 32.07 -34.15
C LYS A 219 6.33 31.73 -35.01
N ASN A 220 6.49 30.46 -35.39
CA ASN A 220 7.63 29.92 -36.12
C ASN A 220 9.00 30.21 -35.46
N GLN A 221 9.00 30.45 -34.14
CA GLN A 221 10.17 30.73 -33.30
C GLN A 221 9.94 30.15 -31.92
N ILE A 222 10.97 29.59 -31.29
CA ILE A 222 10.91 29.17 -29.87
C ILE A 222 10.95 30.39 -28.94
N PRO A 223 10.35 30.33 -27.74
CA PRO A 223 10.36 31.45 -26.81
C PRO A 223 11.78 31.72 -26.28
N ALA A 224 12.15 32.99 -26.09
CA ALA A 224 13.45 33.35 -25.54
C ALA A 224 13.57 33.00 -24.05
N SER A 225 12.44 33.05 -23.32
CA SER A 225 12.32 32.67 -21.91
C SER A 225 10.95 32.06 -21.59
N LEU A 226 10.84 31.38 -20.45
CA LEU A 226 9.54 30.90 -19.95
C LEU A 226 8.60 32.06 -19.59
N ALA A 227 9.14 33.19 -19.13
CA ALA A 227 8.35 34.39 -18.86
C ALA A 227 7.66 34.92 -20.14
N ASP A 228 8.32 34.84 -21.30
CA ASP A 228 7.71 35.22 -22.57
C ASP A 228 6.58 34.25 -22.95
N LEU A 229 6.82 32.95 -22.75
CA LEU A 229 5.85 31.88 -23.02
C LEU A 229 4.59 32.02 -22.17
N TYR A 230 4.74 32.33 -20.88
CA TYR A 230 3.65 32.41 -19.89
C TYR A 230 3.23 33.84 -19.54
N SER A 231 3.63 34.83 -20.35
CA SER A 231 3.22 36.22 -20.19
C SER A 231 1.70 36.39 -20.12
N ALA A 232 1.22 37.50 -19.54
CA ALA A 232 -0.21 37.72 -19.29
C ALA A 232 -1.11 37.56 -20.54
N GLY A 233 -0.60 37.90 -21.73
CA GLY A 233 -1.32 37.71 -23.01
C GLY A 233 -1.34 36.26 -23.52
N ASN A 234 -0.45 35.41 -23.03
CA ASN A 234 -0.30 34.02 -23.43
C ASN A 234 -0.88 33.03 -22.39
N SER A 235 -1.17 33.49 -21.17
CA SER A 235 -1.67 32.65 -20.06
C SER A 235 -2.97 31.91 -20.38
N GLN A 236 -3.83 32.48 -21.22
CA GLN A 236 -5.07 31.83 -21.70
C GLN A 236 -4.79 30.66 -22.65
N LEU A 237 -3.66 30.67 -23.37
CA LEU A 237 -3.29 29.67 -24.39
C LEU A 237 -2.39 28.56 -23.82
N PHE A 238 -1.53 28.90 -22.86
CA PHE A 238 -0.54 27.96 -22.31
C PHE A 238 -0.74 27.65 -20.83
N GLY A 239 -1.68 28.32 -20.15
CA GLY A 239 -1.91 28.18 -18.72
C GLY A 239 -0.96 29.03 -17.88
N ASN A 240 -0.81 28.66 -16.61
CA ASN A 240 0.14 29.30 -15.69
C ASN A 240 1.51 28.62 -15.78
N GLU A 241 2.57 29.39 -15.53
CA GLU A 241 3.93 28.87 -15.46
C GLU A 241 4.07 27.81 -14.35
N PRO A 242 4.43 26.55 -14.67
CA PRO A 242 4.66 25.54 -13.66
C PRO A 242 5.86 25.89 -12.78
N MET A 243 5.74 25.67 -11.48
CA MET A 243 6.79 25.91 -10.49
C MET A 243 7.25 24.60 -9.86
N ASP A 244 8.55 24.50 -9.55
CA ASP A 244 9.08 23.35 -8.81
C ASP A 244 8.35 23.24 -7.46
N PRO A 245 7.71 22.09 -7.15
CA PRO A 245 6.86 21.93 -5.96
C PRO A 245 7.61 21.99 -4.63
N VAL A 246 8.96 21.94 -4.65
CA VAL A 246 9.81 22.05 -3.45
C VAL A 246 10.49 23.42 -3.39
N ARG A 247 11.06 23.88 -4.50
CA ARG A 247 11.78 25.18 -4.53
C ARG A 247 10.85 26.38 -4.65
N ASN A 248 9.63 26.17 -5.14
CA ASN A 248 8.68 27.22 -5.46
C ASN A 248 9.25 28.28 -6.42
N SER A 249 10.06 27.81 -7.37
CA SER A 249 10.71 28.62 -8.42
C SER A 249 10.35 28.05 -9.80
N PRO A 250 10.35 28.87 -10.87
CA PRO A 250 10.25 28.37 -12.23
C PRO A 250 11.31 27.31 -12.55
N TYR A 251 10.99 26.42 -13.48
CA TYR A 251 11.96 25.47 -14.01
C TYR A 251 13.03 26.18 -14.87
N GLU A 252 14.24 25.63 -14.92
CA GLU A 252 15.29 26.19 -15.77
C GLU A 252 15.04 25.84 -17.23
N TYR A 253 15.11 26.86 -18.09
CA TYR A 253 14.96 26.76 -19.54
C TYR A 253 16.14 27.44 -20.21
N LYS A 254 16.81 26.73 -21.13
CA LYS A 254 17.95 27.26 -21.89
C LYS A 254 17.75 27.02 -23.38
N VAL A 255 17.97 28.05 -24.18
CA VAL A 255 17.92 27.94 -25.65
C VAL A 255 19.31 27.59 -26.16
N ASN A 256 19.41 26.48 -26.89
CA ASN A 256 20.68 25.95 -27.40
C ASN A 256 20.76 25.96 -28.93
N GLY A 257 19.69 26.33 -29.62
CA GLY A 257 19.64 26.47 -31.07
C GLY A 257 18.25 26.88 -31.57
N PRO A 258 18.04 27.04 -32.88
CA PRO A 258 16.78 27.53 -33.44
C PRO A 258 15.55 26.68 -33.12
N LEU A 259 15.75 25.37 -32.93
CA LEU A 259 14.73 24.38 -32.58
C LEU A 259 15.11 23.54 -31.37
N SER A 260 16.19 23.92 -30.67
CA SER A 260 16.80 23.13 -29.61
C SER A 260 16.83 23.91 -28.31
N PHE A 261 16.36 23.28 -27.24
CA PHE A 261 16.29 23.86 -25.91
C PHE A 261 16.51 22.78 -24.86
N GLU A 262 16.85 23.22 -23.65
CA GLU A 262 17.04 22.36 -22.49
C GLU A 262 16.08 22.74 -21.37
N LEU A 263 15.57 21.71 -20.70
CA LEU A 263 14.79 21.84 -19.48
C LEU A 263 15.53 21.15 -18.35
N CYS A 264 15.72 21.82 -17.21
CA CYS A 264 16.40 21.24 -16.07
C CYS A 264 15.51 21.19 -14.83
N ALA A 265 15.66 20.11 -14.07
CA ALA A 265 15.03 19.93 -12.77
C ALA A 265 15.98 19.16 -11.84
N THR A 266 15.64 19.11 -10.56
CA THR A 266 16.37 18.29 -9.58
C THR A 266 15.44 17.21 -9.07
N PHE A 267 15.81 15.95 -9.26
CA PHE A 267 15.01 14.82 -8.82
C PHE A 267 15.55 14.26 -7.52
N SER A 268 14.63 13.82 -6.66
CA SER A 268 14.96 13.27 -5.36
C SER A 268 15.48 11.84 -5.48
N ARG A 269 14.96 11.08 -6.45
CA ARG A 269 15.31 9.68 -6.72
C ARG A 269 15.53 9.44 -8.21
N PRO A 270 16.30 8.39 -8.57
CA PRO A 270 16.31 7.96 -9.95
C PRO A 270 14.94 7.41 -10.30
N ALA A 271 14.46 7.74 -11.50
CA ALA A 271 13.34 7.02 -12.08
C ALA A 271 13.72 5.54 -12.12
N LYS A 272 12.81 4.66 -11.71
CA LYS A 272 12.97 3.25 -12.06
C LYS A 272 13.00 3.20 -13.58
N ALA A 273 14.09 2.66 -14.15
CA ALA A 273 14.14 2.40 -15.59
C ALA A 273 13.03 1.40 -15.90
N TYR A 274 11.87 1.90 -16.31
CA TYR A 274 10.81 1.05 -16.83
C TYR A 274 11.32 0.51 -18.17
N THR A 275 11.86 -0.70 -18.15
CA THR A 275 12.32 -1.41 -19.36
C THR A 275 11.15 -1.74 -20.28
N THR A 276 9.93 -1.75 -19.75
CA THR A 276 8.72 -1.72 -20.56
C THR A 276 8.48 -0.28 -20.97
N VAL A 277 8.83 0.04 -22.21
CA VAL A 277 8.26 1.17 -22.95
C VAL A 277 6.76 1.03 -22.84
N ASN A 278 6.12 1.71 -21.89
CA ASN A 278 4.68 1.87 -21.95
C ASN A 278 4.44 2.63 -23.27
N PRO A 279 3.66 2.09 -24.22
CA PRO A 279 3.44 2.74 -25.52
C PRO A 279 2.79 4.13 -25.37
N TYR A 280 2.18 4.39 -24.21
CA TYR A 280 1.63 5.68 -23.81
C TYR A 280 2.55 6.52 -22.94
N ASP A 281 3.77 6.06 -22.63
CA ASP A 281 4.77 6.84 -21.91
C ASP A 281 5.33 7.94 -22.82
N ARG A 282 4.56 9.02 -22.89
CA ARG A 282 4.90 10.25 -23.58
C ARG A 282 6.02 11.03 -22.88
N SER A 283 6.55 10.54 -21.76
CA SER A 283 7.57 11.25 -20.99
C SER A 283 8.96 11.23 -21.62
N GLY A 284 9.23 10.31 -22.55
CA GLY A 284 10.47 10.24 -23.31
C GLY A 284 11.72 10.20 -22.42
N ALA A 285 12.71 11.04 -22.73
CA ALA A 285 13.95 11.14 -21.95
C ALA A 285 13.74 11.71 -20.54
N ILE A 286 12.71 12.55 -20.35
CA ILE A 286 12.42 13.23 -19.07
C ILE A 286 11.98 12.22 -18.02
N GLY A 287 11.17 11.22 -18.40
CA GLY A 287 10.74 10.15 -17.48
C GLY A 287 11.85 9.15 -17.12
N ARG A 288 13.01 9.20 -17.78
CA ARG A 288 14.18 8.33 -17.51
C ARG A 288 15.28 9.09 -16.75
N HIS A 289 14.88 9.90 -15.78
CA HIS A 289 15.79 10.75 -15.02
C HIS A 289 16.60 9.99 -13.96
N GLY A 290 17.81 10.48 -13.66
CA GLY A 290 18.59 10.07 -12.49
C GLY A 290 18.14 10.79 -11.21
N ALA A 291 18.86 10.57 -10.12
CA ALA A 291 18.75 11.43 -8.93
C ALA A 291 19.66 12.64 -9.07
N GLY A 292 19.25 13.76 -8.48
CA GLY A 292 19.99 15.01 -8.50
C GLY A 292 19.58 15.93 -9.64
N TYR A 293 20.41 16.95 -9.88
CA TYR A 293 20.19 17.94 -10.92
C TYR A 293 20.46 17.33 -12.30
N GLN A 294 19.49 17.44 -13.21
CA GLN A 294 19.61 16.93 -14.57
C GLN A 294 18.92 17.86 -15.56
N CYS A 295 19.57 18.06 -16.71
CA CYS A 295 19.03 18.78 -17.86
C CYS A 295 18.69 17.80 -18.97
N PHE A 296 17.58 18.03 -19.65
CA PHE A 296 17.11 17.24 -20.78
C PHE A 296 17.22 18.08 -22.05
N PRO A 297 18.14 17.75 -22.97
CA PRO A 297 18.18 18.39 -24.28
C PRO A 297 16.99 17.90 -25.11
N LEU A 298 16.26 18.85 -25.67
CA LEU A 298 15.05 18.64 -26.45
C LEU A 298 15.18 19.37 -27.78
N THR A 299 14.73 18.73 -28.86
CA THR A 299 14.71 19.31 -30.20
C THR A 299 13.32 19.15 -30.78
N ILE A 300 12.75 20.23 -31.32
CA ILE A 300 11.50 20.18 -32.06
C ILE A 300 11.79 19.56 -33.42
N ASP A 301 11.11 18.46 -33.75
CA ASP A 301 11.14 17.85 -35.08
C ASP A 301 10.05 18.47 -35.98
N PRO A 302 10.41 19.27 -37.00
CA PRO A 302 9.43 19.90 -37.89
C PRO A 302 8.66 18.93 -38.78
N GLN A 303 9.14 17.69 -38.95
CA GLN A 303 8.43 16.66 -39.69
C GLN A 303 7.28 16.07 -38.86
N LEU A 304 7.49 15.96 -37.54
CA LEU A 304 6.49 15.49 -36.59
C LEU A 304 5.50 16.59 -36.20
N TYR A 305 5.98 17.81 -35.98
CA TYR A 305 5.18 18.97 -35.62
C TYR A 305 5.22 20.00 -36.75
N LYS A 306 4.09 20.23 -37.42
CA LYS A 306 3.99 21.22 -38.50
C LYS A 306 3.68 22.61 -37.94
N PRO A 307 4.31 23.68 -38.46
CA PRO A 307 3.89 25.05 -38.15
C PRO A 307 2.44 25.29 -38.59
N ASP A 308 1.71 26.05 -37.80
CA ASP A 308 0.38 26.53 -38.16
C ASP A 308 0.54 27.79 -39.02
N TYR A 309 0.68 27.58 -40.33
CA TYR A 309 0.67 28.68 -41.30
C TYR A 309 -0.76 29.21 -41.39
N GLY A 310 -1.08 30.15 -40.50
CA GLY A 310 -2.41 30.72 -40.27
C GLY A 310 -3.32 30.75 -41.51
N GLY A 311 -4.30 29.86 -41.51
CA GLY A 311 -5.38 29.81 -42.50
C GLY A 311 -6.74 29.42 -41.93
N ARG A 312 -6.87 29.25 -40.61
CA ARG A 312 -8.16 29.04 -39.95
C ARG A 312 -8.32 30.02 -38.80
N VAL A 313 -9.17 31.01 -39.03
CA VAL A 313 -9.84 31.75 -37.96
C VAL A 313 -10.62 30.71 -37.15
N ILE A 314 -10.28 30.55 -35.88
CA ILE A 314 -11.02 29.70 -34.94
C ILE A 314 -12.32 30.45 -34.61
N PRO A 315 -13.53 29.90 -34.87
CA PRO A 315 -14.77 30.45 -34.33
C PRO A 315 -14.86 30.25 -32.81
#